data_AF-A0A3B8LZU4-F1
#
_entry.id   AF-A0A3B8LZU4-F1
#
_cell.length_a   1.000
_cell.length_b   1.000
_cell.length_c   1.000
_cell.angle_alpha   90.00
_cell.angle_beta   90.00
_cell.angle_gamma   90.00
#
_symmetry.space_group_name_H-M   'P 1'
#
loop_
_entity.id
_entity.type
_entity.pdbx_description
1 polymer ?
#
loop_
_entity_poly.entity_id
_entity_poly.type
_entity_poly.pdbx_seq_one_letter_code
_entity_poly.pdbx_strand_id
1 'polypeptide(L)'
;MRRYPHKQNPAGRGFTLVEVMVVVVIIGMLAAILVPVLGGIIRRTNEAAVKVEINSMENAIADFKAKYGCDPPDHLHLFETAAGWRDLHGGPASRAKIRRIWPRFRFDIQRDFNRDGNFFDDPNEPNKNTMLSGAECLVFFLGGIANRDANGKFFMTGFSKNPLNPWKLPPTDANGNTIDESRDGPFFEFNPNRLVDVDLPTSATDPTGDGFPEFIDSLSNQTAPYLYLSSNGGRGYDEEAGWVYHHFQIPVNGVHNRNFPYRQSDNGPFWNAKSFQIISPGYGPHEKILSDGTITNEFCPYGINDVYDPENVD
;
A
#
# COMPACT_ATOMS: atom_id res chain seq x y z
N MET A 1 -15.02 -86.59 1.56
CA MET A 1 -14.47 -85.22 1.50
C MET A 1 -14.86 -84.58 0.18
N ARG A 2 -15.70 -83.54 0.18
CA ARG A 2 -16.22 -82.87 -1.03
C ARG A 2 -15.37 -81.61 -1.27
N ARG A 3 -14.58 -81.59 -2.36
CA ARG A 3 -13.74 -80.42 -2.75
C ARG A 3 -14.62 -79.35 -3.37
N TYR A 4 -14.57 -78.12 -2.85
CA TYR A 4 -15.20 -76.95 -3.47
C TYR A 4 -14.33 -76.47 -4.65
N PRO A 5 -14.91 -76.19 -5.83
CA PRO A 5 -14.16 -75.65 -6.95
C PRO A 5 -13.77 -74.19 -6.68
N HIS A 6 -12.47 -73.91 -6.82
CA HIS A 6 -11.91 -72.57 -6.71
C HIS A 6 -12.34 -71.76 -7.94
N LYS A 7 -13.15 -70.71 -7.76
CA LYS A 7 -13.39 -69.71 -8.82
C LYS A 7 -12.03 -69.08 -9.16
N GLN A 8 -11.58 -69.24 -10.40
CA GLN A 8 -10.43 -68.51 -10.94
C GLN A 8 -10.89 -67.09 -11.26
N ASN A 9 -10.26 -66.09 -10.65
CA ASN A 9 -10.48 -64.70 -11.05
C ASN A 9 -9.96 -64.52 -12.48
N PRO A 10 -10.73 -63.92 -13.40
CA PRO A 10 -10.25 -63.64 -14.74
C PRO A 10 -9.00 -62.76 -14.64
N ALA A 11 -7.91 -63.19 -15.29
CA ALA A 11 -6.69 -62.42 -15.39
C ALA A 11 -7.02 -61.05 -16.02
N GLY A 12 -6.79 -59.98 -15.26
CA GLY A 12 -6.94 -58.62 -15.77
C GLY A 12 -6.07 -58.46 -17.01
N ARG A 13 -6.68 -58.07 -18.13
CA ARG A 13 -5.95 -57.73 -19.36
C ARG A 13 -5.00 -56.57 -19.03
N GLY A 14 -3.70 -56.79 -19.19
CA GLY A 14 -2.68 -55.74 -19.02
C GLY A 14 -2.77 -54.72 -20.16
N PHE A 15 -2.51 -53.44 -19.83
CA PHE A 15 -2.43 -52.36 -20.80
C PHE A 15 -1.35 -52.61 -21.86
N THR A 16 -1.62 -52.24 -23.11
CA THR A 16 -0.63 -52.35 -24.18
C THR A 16 0.27 -51.11 -24.23
N LEU A 17 1.51 -51.27 -24.67
CA LEU A 17 2.46 -50.17 -24.78
C LEU A 17 1.97 -49.09 -25.77
N VAL A 18 1.31 -49.52 -26.86
CA VAL A 18 0.69 -48.62 -27.85
C VAL A 18 -0.42 -47.77 -27.22
N GLU A 19 -1.24 -48.36 -26.35
CA GLU A 19 -2.34 -47.68 -25.66
C GLU A 19 -1.81 -46.57 -24.73
N VAL A 20 -0.71 -46.82 -24.03
CA VAL A 20 -0.04 -45.78 -23.25
C VAL A 20 0.57 -44.70 -24.15
N MET A 21 1.24 -45.06 -25.26
CA MET A 21 1.84 -44.07 -26.16
C MET A 21 0.82 -43.09 -26.75
N VAL A 22 -0.32 -43.58 -27.21
CA VAL A 22 -1.38 -42.72 -27.75
C VAL A 22 -1.89 -41.76 -26.67
N VAL A 23 -2.06 -42.24 -25.43
CA VAL A 23 -2.50 -41.39 -24.30
C VAL A 23 -1.49 -40.29 -24.00
N VAL A 24 -0.19 -40.59 -23.93
CA VAL A 24 0.82 -39.55 -23.64
C VAL A 24 0.91 -38.54 -24.79
N VAL A 25 0.74 -38.96 -26.04
CA VAL A 25 0.70 -38.06 -27.21
C VAL A 25 -0.51 -37.13 -27.13
N ILE A 26 -1.70 -37.65 -26.81
CA ILE A 26 -2.91 -36.84 -26.66
C ILE A 26 -2.75 -35.85 -25.50
N ILE A 27 -2.25 -36.30 -24.35
CA ILE A 27 -1.99 -35.42 -23.19
C ILE A 27 -0.96 -34.34 -23.55
N GLY A 28 0.12 -34.70 -24.26
CA GLY A 28 1.14 -33.76 -24.72
C GLY A 28 0.58 -32.70 -25.67
N MET A 29 -0.30 -33.10 -26.60
CA MET A 29 -0.97 -32.19 -27.53
C MET A 29 -1.92 -31.24 -26.81
N LEU A 30 -2.71 -31.73 -25.85
CA LEU A 30 -3.59 -30.90 -25.03
C LEU A 30 -2.80 -29.92 -24.15
N ALA A 31 -1.72 -30.38 -23.51
CA ALA A 31 -0.86 -29.54 -22.68
C ALA A 31 -0.18 -28.43 -23.50
N ALA A 32 0.29 -28.74 -24.71
CA ALA A 32 0.94 -27.76 -25.59
C ALA A 32 0.03 -26.57 -25.95
N ILE A 33 -1.29 -26.82 -26.11
CA ILE A 33 -2.26 -25.76 -26.40
C ILE A 33 -2.65 -25.00 -25.12
N LEU A 34 -2.74 -25.69 -23.99
CA LEU A 34 -3.26 -25.11 -22.74
C LEU A 34 -2.25 -24.17 -22.06
N VAL A 35 -0.97 -24.56 -21.98
CA VAL A 35 0.06 -23.82 -21.24
C VAL A 35 0.16 -22.33 -21.59
N PRO A 36 0.25 -21.91 -22.87
CA PRO A 36 0.38 -20.48 -23.21
C PRO A 36 -0.85 -19.64 -22.83
N VAL A 37 -2.05 -20.24 -22.78
CA VAL A 37 -3.30 -19.53 -22.46
C VAL A 37 -3.40 -19.22 -20.96
N LEU A 38 -2.83 -20.08 -20.10
CA LEU A 38 -2.92 -19.93 -18.65
C LEU A 38 -2.27 -18.64 -18.14
N GLY A 39 -1.14 -18.21 -18.73
CA GLY A 39 -0.45 -16.99 -18.31
C GLY A 39 -1.31 -15.74 -18.45
N GLY A 40 -1.98 -15.58 -19.62
CA GLY A 40 -2.87 -14.44 -19.86
C GLY A 40 -4.12 -14.45 -18.97
N ILE A 41 -4.65 -15.63 -18.65
CA ILE A 41 -5.80 -15.76 -17.74
C ILE A 41 -5.42 -15.36 -16.31
N ILE A 42 -4.26 -15.82 -15.82
CA ILE A 42 -3.78 -15.47 -14.47
C ILE A 42 -3.56 -13.97 -14.35
N ARG A 43 -2.90 -13.34 -15.33
CA ARG A 43 -2.68 -11.88 -15.38
C ARG A 43 -4.00 -11.11 -15.28
N ARG A 44 -4.99 -11.42 -16.13
CA ARG A 44 -6.31 -10.77 -16.10
C ARG A 44 -7.06 -11.00 -14.79
N THR A 45 -6.90 -12.17 -14.19
CA THR A 45 -7.53 -12.51 -12.91
C THR A 45 -6.95 -11.65 -11.79
N ASN A 46 -5.63 -11.49 -11.77
CA ASN A 46 -4.94 -10.64 -10.81
C ASN A 46 -5.28 -9.16 -11.01
N GLU A 47 -5.28 -8.66 -12.25
CA GLU A 47 -5.73 -7.28 -12.57
C GLU A 47 -7.18 -7.04 -12.10
N ALA A 48 -8.07 -8.02 -12.28
CA ALA A 48 -9.44 -7.93 -11.78
C ALA A 48 -9.49 -7.90 -10.24
N ALA A 49 -8.64 -8.68 -9.56
CA ALA A 49 -8.53 -8.66 -8.11
C ALA A 49 -8.03 -7.30 -7.59
N VAL A 50 -7.02 -6.72 -8.24
CA VAL A 50 -6.53 -5.36 -7.94
C VAL A 50 -7.64 -4.33 -8.10
N LYS A 51 -8.40 -4.38 -9.19
CA LYS A 51 -9.53 -3.45 -9.40
C LYS A 51 -10.60 -3.57 -8.32
N VAL A 52 -10.91 -4.79 -7.87
CA VAL A 52 -11.86 -5.03 -6.77
C VAL A 52 -11.34 -4.46 -5.45
N GLU A 53 -10.05 -4.62 -5.18
CA GLU A 53 -9.42 -4.08 -3.96
C GLU A 53 -9.38 -2.55 -3.97
N ILE A 54 -9.01 -1.94 -5.10
CA ILE A 54 -9.07 -0.48 -5.28
C ILE A 54 -10.49 0.03 -5.03
N ASN A 55 -11.51 -0.56 -5.67
CA ASN A 55 -12.91 -0.18 -5.43
C ASN A 55 -13.32 -0.31 -3.95
N SER A 56 -12.77 -1.28 -3.23
CA SER A 56 -13.01 -1.46 -1.79
C SER A 56 -12.36 -0.35 -0.97
N MET A 57 -11.15 0.10 -1.33
CA MET A 57 -10.50 1.27 -0.75
C MET A 57 -11.24 2.57 -1.09
N GLU A 58 -11.79 2.71 -2.30
CA GLU A 58 -12.63 3.87 -2.68
C GLU A 58 -13.89 3.97 -1.80
N ASN A 59 -14.54 2.85 -1.51
CA ASN A 59 -15.67 2.80 -0.59
C ASN A 59 -15.25 3.19 0.84
N ALA A 60 -14.10 2.71 1.31
CA ALA A 60 -13.55 3.09 2.61
C ALA A 60 -13.22 4.60 2.70
N ILE A 61 -12.74 5.20 1.60
CA ILE A 61 -12.56 6.66 1.50
C ILE A 61 -13.91 7.38 1.58
N ALA A 62 -14.95 6.85 0.92
CA ALA A 62 -16.29 7.41 1.02
C ALA A 62 -16.83 7.35 2.46
N ASP A 63 -16.60 6.25 3.18
CA ASP A 63 -16.98 6.10 4.59
C ASP A 63 -16.19 7.05 5.50
N PHE A 64 -14.88 7.20 5.27
CA PHE A 64 -14.04 8.19 5.94
C PHE A 64 -14.60 9.61 5.73
N LYS A 65 -14.93 9.95 4.48
CA LYS A 65 -15.51 11.25 4.13
C LYS A 65 -16.87 11.46 4.77
N ALA A 66 -17.71 10.43 4.83
CA ALA A 66 -19.01 10.50 5.49
C ALA A 66 -18.86 10.76 7.01
N LYS A 67 -17.83 10.16 7.63
CA LYS A 67 -17.52 10.34 9.06
C LYS A 67 -16.93 11.71 9.38
N TYR A 68 -15.95 12.17 8.61
CA TYR A 68 -15.13 13.36 8.93
C TYR A 68 -15.44 14.60 8.09
N GLY A 69 -16.26 14.47 7.04
CA GLY A 69 -16.65 15.58 6.17
C GLY A 69 -15.57 16.03 5.17
N CYS A 70 -14.48 15.28 5.04
CA CYS A 70 -13.43 15.54 4.06
C CYS A 70 -12.76 14.25 3.59
N ASP A 71 -12.21 14.27 2.37
CA ASP A 71 -11.38 13.19 1.88
C ASP A 71 -10.09 13.07 2.73
N PRO A 72 -9.50 11.87 2.82
CA PRO A 72 -8.19 11.69 3.44
C PRO A 72 -7.15 12.61 2.79
N PRO A 73 -6.29 13.26 3.60
CA PRO A 73 -5.08 13.87 3.11
C PRO A 73 -4.19 12.87 2.37
N ASP A 74 -3.42 13.37 1.41
CA ASP A 74 -2.49 12.62 0.57
C ASP A 74 -1.02 12.81 0.96
N HIS A 75 -0.75 13.65 1.94
CA HIS A 75 0.53 13.73 2.63
C HIS A 75 0.34 14.47 3.96
N LEU A 76 1.20 14.20 4.94
CA LEU A 76 1.16 14.84 6.24
C LEU A 76 2.54 14.93 6.89
N HIS A 77 2.95 16.13 7.31
CA HIS A 77 4.12 16.29 8.16
C HIS A 77 3.73 16.17 9.63
N LEU A 78 4.35 15.22 10.32
CA LEU A 78 4.22 14.95 11.73
C LEU A 78 5.37 15.60 12.50
N PHE A 79 5.03 16.17 13.66
CA PHE A 79 5.99 16.81 14.54
C PHE A 79 5.76 16.36 15.97
N GLU A 80 6.83 15.98 16.63
CA GLU A 80 6.78 15.52 18.02
C GLU A 80 6.70 16.67 19.02
N THR A 81 6.97 17.91 18.55
CA THR A 81 6.93 19.12 19.37
C THR A 81 5.87 20.12 18.92
N ALA A 82 5.35 20.89 19.88
CA ALA A 82 4.37 21.95 19.62
C ALA A 82 4.91 23.07 18.72
N ALA A 83 6.21 23.35 18.79
CA ALA A 83 6.88 24.34 17.95
C ALA A 83 6.93 23.87 16.49
N GLY A 84 7.18 22.58 16.24
CA GLY A 84 7.16 21.99 14.90
C GLY A 84 5.86 22.24 14.15
N TRP A 85 4.73 21.98 14.81
CA TRP A 85 3.39 22.24 14.24
C TRP A 85 3.09 23.70 13.91
N ARG A 86 3.82 24.66 14.50
CA ARG A 86 3.56 26.10 14.36
C ARG A 86 4.54 26.77 13.39
N ASP A 87 5.81 26.42 13.49
CA ASP A 87 6.90 27.25 12.98
C ASP A 87 7.67 26.57 11.83
N LEU A 88 7.60 25.24 11.69
CA LEU A 88 8.38 24.49 10.70
C LEU A 88 7.64 24.26 9.37
N HIS A 89 8.42 24.03 8.30
CA HIS A 89 7.91 23.73 6.96
C HIS A 89 6.91 22.56 7.00
N GLY A 90 5.77 22.70 6.32
CA GLY A 90 4.70 21.69 6.34
C GLY A 90 3.85 21.64 7.62
N GLY A 91 4.31 22.22 8.73
CA GLY A 91 3.63 22.23 10.03
C GLY A 91 2.26 22.93 10.02
N PRO A 92 2.18 24.22 9.64
CA PRO A 92 0.91 24.94 9.56
C PRO A 92 -0.11 24.29 8.63
N ALA A 93 0.32 23.74 7.50
CA ALA A 93 -0.53 23.06 6.53
C ALA A 93 -1.07 21.73 7.09
N SER A 94 -0.19 20.90 7.63
CA SER A 94 -0.54 19.62 8.28
C SER A 94 -1.47 19.82 9.47
N ARG A 95 -1.21 20.85 10.29
CA ARG A 95 -2.08 21.27 11.38
C ARG A 95 -3.48 21.67 10.89
N ALA A 96 -3.59 22.35 9.75
CA ALA A 96 -4.88 22.70 9.16
C ALA A 96 -5.64 21.46 8.66
N LYS A 97 -4.94 20.51 8.01
CA LYS A 97 -5.51 19.22 7.58
C LYS A 97 -6.05 18.44 8.78
N ILE A 98 -5.24 18.27 9.84
CA ILE A 98 -5.64 17.56 11.07
C ILE A 98 -6.82 18.23 11.74
N ARG A 99 -6.85 19.58 11.82
CA ARG A 99 -7.99 20.31 12.42
C ARG A 99 -9.29 20.16 11.64
N ARG A 100 -9.22 19.91 10.33
CA ARG A 100 -10.41 19.65 9.52
C ARG A 100 -11.05 18.31 9.89
N ILE A 101 -10.23 17.30 10.18
CA ILE A 101 -10.67 15.95 10.57
C ILE A 101 -11.03 15.91 12.06
N TRP A 102 -10.15 16.43 12.92
CA TRP A 102 -10.26 16.44 14.38
C TRP A 102 -10.09 17.88 14.94
N PRO A 103 -11.18 18.67 15.01
CA PRO A 103 -11.10 20.09 15.41
C PRO A 103 -10.55 20.34 16.82
N ARG A 104 -10.63 19.34 17.70
CA ARG A 104 -10.19 19.42 19.10
C ARG A 104 -8.81 18.81 19.36
N PHE A 105 -8.10 18.41 18.31
CA PHE A 105 -6.77 17.81 18.42
C PHE A 105 -5.80 18.73 19.18
N ARG A 106 -5.09 18.17 20.15
CA ARG A 106 -4.11 18.87 20.98
C ARG A 106 -2.71 18.80 20.37
N PHE A 107 -2.22 19.90 19.81
CA PHE A 107 -0.87 20.02 19.21
C PHE A 107 0.22 20.37 20.22
N ASP A 108 -0.16 20.71 21.45
CA ASP A 108 0.72 21.17 22.53
C ASP A 108 1.25 20.03 23.42
N ILE A 109 0.87 18.79 23.11
CA ILE A 109 1.32 17.59 23.81
C ILE A 109 2.39 16.92 22.94
N GLN A 110 3.56 16.65 23.52
CA GLN A 110 4.60 15.87 22.85
C GLN A 110 4.13 14.43 22.64
N ARG A 111 4.41 13.88 21.46
CA ARG A 111 4.05 12.52 21.07
C ARG A 111 5.22 11.93 20.30
N ASP A 112 5.56 10.71 20.67
CA ASP A 112 6.52 9.86 19.99
C ASP A 112 5.73 9.15 18.88
N PHE A 113 5.82 9.67 17.66
CA PHE A 113 5.01 9.19 16.54
C PHE A 113 5.67 8.02 15.82
N ASN A 114 6.99 8.07 15.68
CA ASN A 114 7.80 7.06 15.02
C ASN A 114 8.23 5.91 15.96
N ARG A 115 8.01 6.05 17.27
CA ARG A 115 8.38 5.09 18.32
C ARG A 115 9.88 4.87 18.46
N ASP A 116 10.67 5.89 18.16
CA ASP A 116 12.12 5.83 18.33
C ASP A 116 12.56 5.99 19.80
N GLY A 117 11.60 6.24 20.71
CA GLY A 117 11.82 6.35 22.14
C GLY A 117 12.29 7.73 22.59
N ASN A 118 12.24 8.75 21.72
CA ASN A 118 12.49 10.13 22.06
C ASN A 118 11.35 11.06 21.56
N PHE A 119 11.44 12.35 21.88
CA PHE A 119 10.51 13.40 21.41
C PHE A 119 11.27 14.53 20.70
N PHE A 120 12.56 14.29 20.49
CA PHE A 120 13.57 15.23 20.07
C PHE A 120 14.46 14.43 19.13
N ASP A 121 13.96 14.24 17.93
CA ASP A 121 14.78 13.94 16.78
C ASP A 121 16.01 14.86 16.81
N ASP A 122 17.15 14.33 17.27
CA ASP A 122 18.48 14.93 17.38
C ASP A 122 18.56 16.46 17.71
N PRO A 123 19.22 16.90 18.80
CA PRO A 123 19.50 18.32 19.01
C PRO A 123 20.27 19.01 17.85
N ASN A 124 20.85 18.24 16.91
CA ASN A 124 21.46 18.72 15.67
C ASN A 124 20.52 18.74 14.45
N GLU A 125 19.32 18.13 14.54
CA GLU A 125 18.29 18.13 13.51
C GLU A 125 16.96 18.73 14.03
N PRO A 126 16.96 20.00 14.51
CA PRO A 126 15.79 20.65 15.12
C PRO A 126 14.57 20.81 14.17
N ASN A 127 14.69 20.36 12.93
CA ASN A 127 13.68 20.42 11.88
C ASN A 127 13.23 19.04 11.39
N LYS A 128 13.67 17.93 12.00
CA LYS A 128 13.26 16.59 11.59
C LYS A 128 11.75 16.46 11.79
N ASN A 129 11.10 16.07 10.70
CA ASN A 129 9.68 15.80 10.64
C ASN A 129 9.51 14.45 9.96
N THR A 130 8.53 13.69 10.40
CA THR A 130 8.12 12.48 9.69
C THR A 130 7.07 12.88 8.67
N MET A 131 7.36 12.72 7.39
CA MET A 131 6.42 13.03 6.32
C MET A 131 5.75 11.74 5.87
N LEU A 132 4.46 11.60 6.19
CA LEU A 132 3.64 10.55 5.59
C LEU A 132 3.39 10.92 4.13
N SER A 133 3.79 10.02 3.25
CA SER A 133 3.51 9.98 1.82
C SER A 133 2.04 9.68 1.53
N GLY A 134 1.66 9.71 0.25
CA GLY A 134 0.34 9.28 -0.20
C GLY A 134 0.05 7.83 0.13
N ALA A 135 1.03 6.94 -0.07
CA ALA A 135 0.91 5.52 0.21
C ALA A 135 0.67 5.25 1.71
N GLU A 136 1.42 5.90 2.58
CA GLU A 136 1.23 5.79 4.04
C GLU A 136 -0.07 6.45 4.49
N CYS A 137 -0.42 7.61 3.92
CA CYS A 137 -1.68 8.30 4.23
C CYS A 137 -2.90 7.42 3.93
N LEU A 138 -2.86 6.63 2.84
CA LEU A 138 -3.92 5.68 2.53
C LEU A 138 -4.11 4.67 3.67
N VAL A 139 -3.02 4.09 4.16
CA VAL A 139 -3.04 3.12 5.25
C VAL A 139 -3.42 3.76 6.58
N PHE A 140 -2.83 4.91 6.89
CA PHE A 140 -3.06 5.65 8.12
C PHE A 140 -4.52 6.10 8.24
N PHE A 141 -5.10 6.74 7.22
CA PHE A 141 -6.46 7.29 7.33
C PHE A 141 -7.55 6.23 7.19
N LEU A 142 -7.32 5.16 6.41
CA LEU A 142 -8.31 4.08 6.28
C LEU A 142 -8.15 3.00 7.37
N GLY A 143 -6.94 2.76 7.85
CA GLY A 143 -6.63 1.72 8.82
C GLY A 143 -6.55 2.25 10.25
N GLY A 144 -6.12 3.49 10.45
CA GLY A 144 -5.92 4.11 11.75
C GLY A 144 -4.48 4.05 12.22
N ILE A 145 -4.28 3.85 13.54
CA ILE A 145 -2.93 3.80 14.11
C ILE A 145 -2.32 2.41 13.92
N ALA A 146 -1.15 2.37 13.28
CA ALA A 146 -0.37 1.15 13.10
C ALA A 146 0.15 0.65 14.45
N ASN A 147 0.16 -0.67 14.62
CA ASN A 147 0.79 -1.34 15.74
C ASN A 147 1.49 -2.62 15.26
N ARG A 148 2.39 -3.17 16.06
CA ARG A 148 3.15 -4.37 15.72
C ARG A 148 2.80 -5.51 16.68
N ASP A 149 2.63 -6.71 16.14
CA ASP A 149 2.47 -7.91 16.95
C ASP A 149 3.82 -8.35 17.55
N ALA A 150 3.81 -9.45 18.32
CA ALA A 150 5.03 -10.00 18.93
C ALA A 150 6.13 -10.41 17.93
N ASN A 151 5.78 -10.56 16.64
CA ASN A 151 6.70 -10.88 15.55
C ASN A 151 7.12 -9.64 14.75
N GLY A 152 6.74 -8.44 15.19
CA GLY A 152 7.03 -7.18 14.50
C GLY A 152 6.12 -6.88 13.31
N LYS A 153 5.07 -7.69 13.09
CA LYS A 153 4.17 -7.55 11.95
C LYS A 153 3.14 -6.46 12.19
N PHE A 154 2.96 -5.59 11.20
CA PHE A 154 2.01 -4.49 11.30
C PHE A 154 0.55 -4.95 11.28
N PHE A 155 -0.27 -4.26 12.05
CA PHE A 155 -1.72 -4.29 11.97
C PHE A 155 -2.29 -2.92 12.33
N MET A 156 -3.50 -2.63 11.85
CA MET A 156 -4.13 -1.33 12.02
C MET A 156 -5.21 -1.37 13.08
N THR A 157 -5.33 -0.31 13.90
CA THR A 157 -6.20 -0.30 15.08
C THR A 157 -7.31 0.75 15.04
N GLY A 158 -7.55 1.41 13.91
CA GLY A 158 -8.48 2.55 13.84
C GLY A 158 -8.00 3.76 14.65
N PHE A 159 -8.91 4.71 14.91
CA PHE A 159 -8.65 5.92 15.70
C PHE A 159 -9.41 5.93 17.03
N SER A 160 -8.77 6.46 18.07
CA SER A 160 -9.40 6.64 19.38
C SER A 160 -10.58 7.60 19.25
N LYS A 161 -11.68 7.30 19.93
CA LYS A 161 -12.82 8.21 20.05
C LYS A 161 -12.55 9.42 20.94
N ASN A 162 -11.37 9.52 21.55
CA ASN A 162 -10.97 10.71 22.30
C ASN A 162 -10.67 11.86 21.33
N PRO A 163 -11.50 12.92 21.28
CA PRO A 163 -11.33 14.01 20.31
C PRO A 163 -10.10 14.88 20.57
N LEU A 164 -9.48 14.78 21.76
CA LEU A 164 -8.24 15.47 22.10
C LEU A 164 -7.00 14.72 21.63
N ASN A 165 -7.11 13.39 21.53
CA ASN A 165 -6.02 12.51 21.13
C ASN A 165 -6.54 11.28 20.36
N PRO A 166 -6.99 11.47 19.10
CA PRO A 166 -7.49 10.39 18.26
C PRO A 166 -6.42 9.36 17.90
N TRP A 167 -5.13 9.71 18.04
CA TRP A 167 -4.01 8.83 17.71
C TRP A 167 -3.48 8.05 18.90
N LYS A 168 -4.21 8.06 20.03
CA LYS A 168 -3.88 7.23 21.18
C LYS A 168 -3.94 5.76 20.76
N LEU A 169 -2.97 4.95 21.19
CA LEU A 169 -3.04 3.50 21.04
C LEU A 169 -4.08 2.87 21.96
N PRO A 170 -4.58 1.66 21.62
CA PRO A 170 -5.39 0.87 22.54
C PRO A 170 -4.66 0.72 23.89
N PRO A 171 -5.35 0.89 25.03
CA PRO A 171 -4.74 0.69 26.33
C PRO A 171 -4.30 -0.75 26.49
N THR A 172 -3.24 -1.00 27.25
CA THR A 172 -2.79 -2.34 27.61
C THR A 172 -3.08 -2.65 29.07
N ASP A 173 -3.31 -3.93 29.38
CA ASP A 173 -3.37 -4.42 30.75
C ASP A 173 -1.96 -4.49 31.37
N ALA A 174 -1.88 -4.86 32.65
CA ALA A 174 -0.60 -4.99 33.37
C ALA A 174 0.34 -6.05 32.77
N ASN A 175 -0.16 -6.93 31.89
CA ASN A 175 0.60 -7.98 31.22
C ASN A 175 0.98 -7.57 29.78
N GLY A 176 0.63 -6.36 29.35
CA GLY A 176 0.90 -5.86 28.00
C GLY A 176 -0.12 -6.31 26.95
N ASN A 177 -1.22 -6.96 27.33
CA ASN A 177 -2.27 -7.31 26.37
C ASN A 177 -3.09 -6.08 26.03
N THR A 178 -3.36 -5.87 24.75
CA THR A 178 -4.29 -4.82 24.30
C THR A 178 -5.68 -5.06 24.85
N ILE A 179 -6.26 -4.03 25.46
CA ILE A 179 -7.63 -4.01 25.95
C ILE A 179 -8.51 -3.48 24.82
N ASP A 180 -9.58 -4.23 24.52
CA ASP A 180 -10.57 -3.81 23.53
C ASP A 180 -11.23 -2.49 23.96
N GLU A 181 -11.13 -1.48 23.11
CA GLU A 181 -11.84 -0.22 23.26
C GLU A 181 -12.62 0.10 21.98
N SER A 182 -13.67 0.92 22.09
CA SER A 182 -14.43 1.34 20.91
C SER A 182 -13.67 2.43 20.16
N ARG A 183 -13.44 2.20 18.86
CA ARG A 183 -12.61 3.04 17.98
C ARG A 183 -13.40 3.44 16.74
N ASP A 184 -12.95 4.48 16.06
CA ASP A 184 -13.48 4.86 14.75
C ASP A 184 -12.61 4.22 13.67
N GLY A 185 -13.22 3.41 12.80
CA GLY A 185 -12.51 2.55 11.87
C GLY A 185 -11.97 1.26 12.52
N PRO A 186 -11.12 0.50 11.81
CA PRO A 186 -10.64 0.75 10.45
C PRO A 186 -11.79 0.83 9.43
N PHE A 187 -11.69 1.75 8.48
CA PHE A 187 -12.60 1.85 7.33
C PHE A 187 -12.26 0.81 6.27
N PHE A 188 -11.00 0.37 6.22
CA PHE A 188 -10.52 -0.70 5.35
C PHE A 188 -9.69 -1.71 6.15
N GLU A 189 -9.98 -3.00 5.97
CA GLU A 189 -9.26 -4.09 6.63
C GLU A 189 -8.02 -4.47 5.81
N PHE A 190 -6.88 -3.86 6.16
CA PHE A 190 -5.61 -4.15 5.50
C PHE A 190 -5.10 -5.54 5.85
N ASN A 191 -4.67 -6.30 4.84
CA ASN A 191 -4.01 -7.59 5.05
C ASN A 191 -2.64 -7.37 5.72
N PRO A 192 -2.43 -7.86 6.96
CA PRO A 192 -1.17 -7.65 7.68
C PRO A 192 0.08 -8.19 6.97
N ASN A 193 -0.04 -9.15 6.05
CA ASN A 193 1.11 -9.68 5.29
C ASN A 193 1.62 -8.73 4.20
N ARG A 194 0.84 -7.69 3.87
CA ARG A 194 1.14 -6.72 2.82
C ARG A 194 1.37 -5.32 3.40
N LEU A 195 1.30 -5.17 4.72
CA LEU A 195 1.71 -3.97 5.43
C LEU A 195 3.21 -4.03 5.67
N VAL A 196 3.94 -3.15 5.01
CA VAL A 196 5.40 -3.09 5.05
C VAL A 196 5.78 -1.63 5.21
N ASP A 197 6.80 -1.34 6.00
CA ASP A 197 7.43 -0.03 6.04
C ASP A 197 8.55 -0.08 4.98
N VAL A 198 8.31 0.59 3.85
CA VAL A 198 9.23 0.58 2.69
C VAL A 198 10.30 1.65 2.79
N ASP A 199 10.25 2.50 3.82
CA ASP A 199 11.18 3.57 4.01
C ASP A 199 12.56 3.09 4.43
N LEU A 200 13.57 3.80 3.92
CA LEU A 200 14.95 3.53 4.26
C LEU A 200 15.28 4.15 5.62
N PRO A 201 16.11 3.48 6.44
CA PRO A 201 16.50 3.98 7.75
C PRO A 201 17.12 5.38 7.61
N THR A 202 16.58 6.34 8.37
CA THR A 202 17.02 7.74 8.33
C THR A 202 18.25 7.99 9.21
N SER A 203 18.59 7.05 10.10
CA SER A 203 19.76 7.11 10.99
C SER A 203 20.25 5.70 11.36
N ALA A 204 21.53 5.59 11.75
CA ALA A 204 22.08 4.36 12.33
C ALA A 204 21.39 3.94 13.64
N THR A 205 20.64 4.85 14.27
CA THR A 205 19.85 4.60 15.49
C THR A 205 18.38 4.31 15.21
N ASP A 206 17.94 4.44 13.96
CA ASP A 206 16.56 4.17 13.52
C ASP A 206 16.58 3.14 12.38
N PRO A 207 16.70 1.84 12.72
CA PRO A 207 16.96 0.79 11.75
C PRO A 207 15.73 0.36 10.93
N THR A 208 14.54 0.94 11.15
CA THR A 208 13.27 0.34 10.70
C THR A 208 12.35 1.22 9.85
N GLY A 209 12.85 2.32 9.26
CA GLY A 209 11.99 3.25 8.53
C GLY A 209 11.30 4.22 9.47
N ASP A 210 10.23 4.87 9.05
CA ASP A 210 9.60 5.94 9.83
C ASP A 210 8.47 5.44 10.77
N GLY A 211 8.21 4.13 10.75
CA GLY A 211 7.23 3.45 11.59
C GLY A 211 5.82 3.41 11.02
N PHE A 212 5.59 3.97 9.84
CA PHE A 212 4.31 3.99 9.14
C PHE A 212 4.31 2.98 7.98
N PRO A 213 3.38 2.01 7.98
CA PRO A 213 3.37 1.01 6.92
C PRO A 213 2.62 1.51 5.69
N GLU A 214 3.13 1.17 4.52
CA GLU A 214 2.43 1.17 3.25
C GLU A 214 1.79 -0.18 2.95
N PHE A 215 0.89 -0.20 1.97
CA PHE A 215 0.17 -1.41 1.56
C PHE A 215 0.61 -1.87 0.18
N ILE A 216 1.43 -2.93 0.15
CA ILE A 216 1.94 -3.58 -1.06
C ILE A 216 0.80 -4.12 -1.91
N ASP A 217 0.86 -4.00 -3.24
CA ASP A 217 -0.15 -4.56 -4.14
C ASP A 217 -0.32 -6.10 -3.98
N SER A 218 -1.50 -6.60 -4.31
CA SER A 218 -1.85 -8.02 -4.38
C SER A 218 -1.17 -8.77 -5.53
N LEU A 219 -0.60 -8.05 -6.50
CA LEU A 219 0.16 -8.65 -7.61
C LEU A 219 1.35 -9.47 -7.11
N SER A 220 1.61 -10.60 -7.76
CA SER A 220 2.70 -11.52 -7.39
C SER A 220 4.08 -10.86 -7.49
N ASN A 221 4.90 -11.00 -6.44
CA ASN A 221 6.26 -10.44 -6.33
C ASN A 221 6.33 -8.90 -6.35
N GLN A 222 5.22 -8.21 -6.10
CA GLN A 222 5.24 -6.77 -6.02
C GLN A 222 5.93 -6.29 -4.74
N THR A 223 6.74 -5.24 -4.86
CA THR A 223 7.46 -4.58 -3.76
C THR A 223 7.08 -3.12 -3.59
N ALA A 224 6.35 -2.55 -4.56
CA ALA A 224 5.81 -1.21 -4.47
C ALA A 224 4.39 -1.22 -3.84
N PRO A 225 4.05 -0.20 -3.02
CA PRO A 225 2.72 -0.06 -2.47
C PRO A 225 1.70 0.47 -3.47
N TYR A 226 0.43 0.56 -3.06
CA TYR A 226 -0.52 1.44 -3.74
C TYR A 226 -0.17 2.90 -3.47
N LEU A 227 -0.24 3.73 -4.50
CA LEU A 227 -0.10 5.16 -4.38
C LEU A 227 -1.49 5.81 -4.26
N TYR A 228 -1.64 6.75 -3.32
CA TYR A 228 -2.85 7.55 -3.16
C TYR A 228 -2.53 9.04 -3.32
N LEU A 229 -3.28 9.70 -4.20
CA LEU A 229 -3.11 11.11 -4.53
C LEU A 229 -4.46 11.80 -4.43
N SER A 230 -4.54 12.92 -3.72
CA SER A 230 -5.79 13.67 -3.55
C SER A 230 -5.73 14.95 -4.36
N SER A 231 -6.81 15.27 -5.07
CA SER A 231 -6.95 16.59 -5.70
C SER A 231 -7.30 17.69 -4.69
N ASN A 232 -7.29 17.37 -3.39
CA ASN A 232 -7.62 18.28 -2.28
C ASN A 232 -9.00 18.95 -2.47
N GLY A 233 -9.97 18.18 -2.97
CA GLY A 233 -11.31 18.65 -3.30
C GLY A 233 -11.38 19.50 -4.57
N GLY A 234 -10.53 19.18 -5.57
CA GLY A 234 -10.44 19.89 -6.84
C GLY A 234 -9.57 21.13 -6.85
N ARG A 235 -8.72 21.31 -5.84
CA ARG A 235 -7.70 22.37 -5.79
C ARG A 235 -6.45 22.04 -6.60
N GLY A 236 -6.29 20.77 -6.95
CA GLY A 236 -5.11 20.24 -7.65
C GLY A 236 -4.46 19.13 -6.83
N TYR A 237 -3.69 18.30 -7.53
CA TYR A 237 -2.85 17.30 -6.91
C TYR A 237 -1.56 17.95 -6.44
N ASP A 238 -1.15 17.62 -5.23
CA ASP A 238 0.12 18.10 -4.66
C ASP A 238 1.27 17.22 -5.14
N GLU A 239 2.41 17.83 -5.47
CA GLU A 239 3.62 17.09 -5.82
C GLU A 239 4.23 16.38 -4.61
N GLU A 240 3.99 16.89 -3.40
CA GLU A 240 4.42 16.26 -2.14
C GLU A 240 3.69 14.92 -1.89
N ALA A 241 2.52 14.70 -2.46
CA ALA A 241 1.80 13.43 -2.32
C ALA A 241 2.42 12.29 -3.15
N GLY A 242 3.22 12.65 -4.16
CA GLY A 242 3.79 11.72 -5.14
C GLY A 242 4.92 10.85 -4.61
N TRP A 243 5.52 11.21 -3.48
CA TRP A 243 6.59 10.43 -2.88
C TRP A 243 6.10 9.07 -2.41
N VAL A 244 6.94 8.05 -2.50
CA VAL A 244 6.64 6.67 -2.07
C VAL A 244 7.66 6.17 -1.05
N TYR A 245 8.86 6.72 -1.07
CA TYR A 245 9.95 6.49 -0.13
C TYR A 245 10.40 7.85 0.45
N HIS A 246 11.01 7.85 1.62
CA HIS A 246 11.38 9.04 2.39
C HIS A 246 12.04 10.19 1.57
N HIS A 247 11.62 11.43 1.86
CA HIS A 247 11.84 12.67 1.11
C HIS A 247 13.31 13.12 0.95
N PHE A 248 14.27 12.48 1.64
CA PHE A 248 15.66 12.97 1.74
C PHE A 248 16.74 12.11 1.06
N GLN A 249 16.39 11.02 0.37
CA GLN A 249 17.37 10.20 -0.32
C GLN A 249 17.30 10.31 -1.85
N ILE A 250 18.48 10.59 -2.43
CA ILE A 250 18.84 10.33 -3.84
C ILE A 250 18.28 8.95 -4.23
N PRO A 251 17.78 8.73 -5.47
CA PRO A 251 17.31 7.42 -5.92
C PRO A 251 18.24 6.30 -5.48
N VAL A 252 17.83 5.54 -4.48
CA VAL A 252 18.60 4.41 -3.96
C VAL A 252 18.29 3.23 -4.88
N ASN A 253 19.32 2.59 -5.41
CA ASN A 253 19.20 1.48 -6.36
C ASN A 253 18.46 1.83 -7.68
N GLY A 254 18.40 3.12 -8.05
CA GLY A 254 17.76 3.54 -9.30
C GLY A 254 16.24 3.37 -9.28
N VAL A 255 15.55 3.50 -8.14
CA VAL A 255 14.08 3.54 -8.10
C VAL A 255 13.61 5.00 -8.08
N HIS A 256 12.72 5.34 -9.01
CA HIS A 256 12.10 6.66 -9.05
C HIS A 256 11.10 6.82 -7.92
N ASN A 257 11.34 7.82 -7.08
CA ASN A 257 10.61 7.96 -5.82
C ASN A 257 9.38 8.88 -5.95
N ARG A 258 9.40 9.90 -6.83
CA ARG A 258 8.30 10.87 -6.96
C ARG A 258 7.38 10.51 -8.13
N ASN A 259 6.17 10.09 -7.85
CA ASN A 259 5.19 9.71 -8.86
C ASN A 259 4.14 10.80 -9.05
N PHE A 260 3.61 10.93 -10.26
CA PHE A 260 2.60 11.95 -10.57
C PHE A 260 1.23 11.32 -10.81
N PRO A 261 0.16 12.07 -10.54
CA PRO A 261 -1.19 11.65 -10.92
C PRO A 261 -1.31 11.53 -12.43
N TYR A 262 -2.06 10.53 -12.89
CA TYR A 262 -2.26 10.35 -14.32
C TYR A 262 -3.14 11.44 -14.93
N ARG A 263 -2.88 11.70 -16.20
CA ARG A 263 -3.58 12.62 -17.11
C ARG A 263 -4.31 11.86 -18.20
N GLN A 264 -5.33 12.51 -18.75
CA GLN A 264 -6.12 12.00 -19.89
C GLN A 264 -5.37 12.10 -21.22
N SER A 265 -4.41 13.01 -21.31
CA SER A 265 -3.55 13.21 -22.48
C SER A 265 -2.28 13.95 -22.05
N ASP A 266 -1.27 13.99 -22.92
CA ASP A 266 -0.10 14.84 -22.69
C ASP A 266 -0.52 16.30 -22.48
N ASN A 267 -0.01 16.93 -21.41
CA ASN A 267 -0.42 18.25 -20.91
C ASN A 267 -1.94 18.44 -20.68
N GLY A 268 -2.70 17.34 -20.64
CA GLY A 268 -4.15 17.33 -20.46
C GLY A 268 -4.58 17.44 -19.00
N PRO A 269 -5.90 17.48 -18.75
CA PRO A 269 -6.44 17.44 -17.40
C PRO A 269 -6.08 16.11 -16.73
N PHE A 270 -5.87 16.16 -15.41
CA PHE A 270 -5.70 14.96 -14.61
C PHE A 270 -6.98 14.11 -14.63
N TRP A 271 -6.79 12.78 -14.56
CA TRP A 271 -7.88 11.90 -14.17
C TRP A 271 -8.38 12.28 -12.78
N ASN A 272 -9.69 12.16 -12.58
CA ASN A 272 -10.31 12.46 -11.29
C ASN A 272 -9.93 13.85 -10.71
N ALA A 273 -9.80 14.88 -11.55
CA ALA A 273 -9.30 16.21 -11.17
C ALA A 273 -10.05 16.91 -10.00
N LYS A 274 -11.18 16.36 -9.54
CA LYS A 274 -11.97 16.87 -8.41
C LYS A 274 -12.13 15.87 -7.25
N SER A 275 -11.48 14.70 -7.31
CA SER A 275 -11.49 13.69 -6.25
C SER A 275 -10.07 13.21 -5.95
N PHE A 276 -9.74 11.96 -6.25
CA PHE A 276 -8.46 11.33 -5.91
C PHE A 276 -8.15 10.22 -6.92
N GLN A 277 -6.91 9.74 -6.90
CA GLN A 277 -6.46 8.58 -7.65
C GLN A 277 -5.83 7.57 -6.68
N ILE A 278 -6.17 6.29 -6.84
CA ILE A 278 -5.42 5.16 -6.27
C ILE A 278 -4.76 4.46 -7.44
N ILE A 279 -3.43 4.31 -7.39
CA ILE A 279 -2.64 3.79 -8.49
C ILE A 279 -1.94 2.51 -8.02
N SER A 280 -2.17 1.44 -8.79
CA SER A 280 -1.43 0.19 -8.69
C SER A 280 -0.09 0.32 -9.42
N PRO A 281 1.00 -0.24 -8.89
CA PRO A 281 2.29 -0.33 -9.57
C PRO A 281 2.33 -1.37 -10.72
N GLY A 282 1.23 -2.05 -11.06
CA GLY A 282 1.21 -2.92 -12.24
C GLY A 282 2.23 -4.07 -12.24
N TYR A 283 2.55 -4.57 -13.43
CA TYR A 283 3.43 -5.74 -13.63
C TYR A 283 4.83 -5.33 -14.08
N GLY A 284 5.82 -5.48 -13.19
CA GLY A 284 7.24 -5.35 -13.52
C GLY A 284 7.83 -3.97 -13.19
N PRO A 285 9.17 -3.84 -13.21
CA PRO A 285 9.80 -2.54 -13.08
C PRO A 285 9.73 -1.79 -14.42
N HIS A 286 9.06 -0.65 -14.48
CA HIS A 286 9.02 0.16 -15.70
C HIS A 286 10.25 1.08 -15.74
N GLU A 287 11.04 1.08 -16.82
CA GLU A 287 12.13 2.05 -17.00
C GLU A 287 11.54 3.46 -17.15
N LYS A 288 11.98 4.44 -16.35
CA LYS A 288 11.47 5.80 -16.45
C LYS A 288 11.89 6.43 -17.78
N ILE A 289 10.92 7.00 -18.48
CA ILE A 289 11.12 7.73 -19.73
C ILE A 289 10.77 9.20 -19.49
N LEU A 290 11.68 10.10 -19.84
CA LEU A 290 11.42 11.54 -19.75
C LEU A 290 10.46 11.99 -20.86
N SER A 291 9.87 13.17 -20.70
CA SER A 291 8.97 13.77 -21.71
C SER A 291 9.62 13.99 -23.08
N ASP A 292 10.95 13.95 -23.17
CA ASP A 292 11.73 14.04 -24.42
C ASP A 292 12.05 12.66 -25.04
N GLY A 293 11.59 11.57 -24.43
CA GLY A 293 11.81 10.20 -24.86
C GLY A 293 13.12 9.57 -24.35
N THR A 294 13.89 10.26 -23.51
CA THR A 294 15.13 9.73 -22.94
C THR A 294 14.83 8.71 -21.84
N ILE A 295 15.38 7.51 -21.96
CA ILE A 295 15.33 6.48 -20.91
C ILE A 295 16.35 6.82 -19.82
N THR A 296 15.94 6.84 -18.56
CA THR A 296 16.86 6.99 -17.43
C THR A 296 17.23 5.62 -16.84
N ASN A 297 18.31 5.54 -16.06
CA ASN A 297 18.63 4.35 -15.25
C ASN A 297 17.73 4.23 -14.01
N GLU A 298 16.55 4.88 -14.02
CA GLU A 298 15.60 4.87 -12.91
C GLU A 298 14.39 4.00 -13.30
N PHE A 299 13.88 3.21 -12.36
CA PHE A 299 12.68 2.40 -12.52
C PHE A 299 11.52 3.08 -11.80
N CYS A 300 10.46 3.36 -12.54
CA CYS A 300 9.19 3.84 -11.99
C CYS A 300 8.23 2.65 -11.83
N PRO A 301 7.86 2.27 -10.61
CA PRO A 301 6.89 1.18 -10.45
C PRO A 301 5.48 1.59 -10.92
N TYR A 302 5.18 2.87 -11.14
CA TYR A 302 3.84 3.32 -11.54
C TYR A 302 3.76 3.75 -13.01
N GLY A 303 4.64 3.22 -13.85
CA GLY A 303 4.66 3.47 -15.29
C GLY A 303 5.55 4.63 -15.72
N ILE A 304 5.67 4.77 -17.05
CA ILE A 304 6.71 5.56 -17.70
C ILE A 304 6.31 7.00 -18.05
N ASN A 305 5.01 7.27 -18.12
CA ASN A 305 4.45 8.55 -18.56
C ASN A 305 3.28 8.92 -17.64
N ASP A 306 3.15 10.20 -17.29
CA ASP A 306 2.02 10.74 -16.53
C ASP A 306 0.68 10.67 -17.29
N VAL A 307 0.61 9.97 -18.43
CA VAL A 307 -0.59 9.77 -19.23
C VAL A 307 -1.03 8.32 -19.05
N TYR A 308 -2.22 8.13 -18.49
CA TYR A 308 -2.79 6.79 -18.35
C TYR A 308 -3.23 6.27 -19.72
N ASP A 309 -2.64 5.17 -20.14
CA ASP A 309 -3.07 4.42 -21.31
C ASP A 309 -3.84 3.17 -20.85
N PRO A 310 -5.19 3.14 -20.98
CA PRO A 310 -6.00 1.99 -20.57
C PRO A 310 -5.76 0.74 -21.42
N GLU A 311 -5.11 0.86 -22.57
CA GLU A 311 -4.73 -0.25 -23.45
C GLU A 311 -3.30 -0.75 -23.17
N ASN A 312 -2.47 0.09 -22.52
CA ASN A 312 -1.15 -0.31 -22.05
C ASN A 312 -1.28 -1.03 -20.69
N VAL A 313 -1.56 -2.32 -20.78
CA VAL A 313 -1.59 -3.21 -19.61
C VAL A 313 -0.21 -3.58 -19.11
N ASP A 314 0.85 -3.32 -19.89
CA ASP A 314 2.24 -3.71 -19.63
C ASP A 314 2.94 -2.85 -18.59
#